data_AF-A0A0J5WF60-F1
#
_entry.id   AF-A0A0J5WF60-F1
#
_cell.length_a   1.000
_cell.length_b   1.000
_cell.length_c   1.000
_cell.angle_alpha   90.00
_cell.angle_beta   90.00
_cell.angle_gamma   90.00
#
_symmetry.space_group_name_H-M   'P 1'
#
loop_
_entity.id
_entity.type
_entity.pdbx_description
1 polymer ?
#
loop_
_entity_poly.entity_id
_entity_poly.type
_entity_poly.pdbx_seq_one_letter_code
_entity_poly.pdbx_strand_id
1 'polypeptide(L)'
;MNTSGYTITKKQKTDITQILVTTGIILILSAIFIPIFLLSPFQAQFYRPEGTWVFEAPKSAYLTFSIGLAAVGVFIILGVWMKSAEKFGWFGKVFVGAGFLISLLMAILSFDYYHYIDKNGVHFNTLLSLQEKHYEWSEIQQARQTVINKMGVMSDDELIFTFSDGTAYSFQLNDNIRKARIATYYELEEQGVELIRETD
;
A
#
# COMPACT_ATOMS: atom_id res chain seq x y z
N MET A 1 31.19 -59.95 26.95
CA MET A 1 29.85 -59.34 26.91
C MET A 1 30.03 -57.91 26.42
N ASN A 2 29.66 -57.60 25.18
CA ASN A 2 29.75 -56.25 24.62
C ASN A 2 28.37 -55.60 24.73
N THR A 3 28.22 -54.66 25.67
CA THR A 3 27.02 -53.81 25.74
C THR A 3 27.20 -52.66 24.75
N SER A 4 26.54 -52.78 23.60
CA SER A 4 26.39 -51.68 22.64
C SER A 4 25.47 -50.62 23.26
N GLY A 5 26.05 -49.51 23.69
CA GLY A 5 25.30 -48.34 24.13
C GLY A 5 24.88 -47.52 22.92
N TYR A 6 23.59 -47.50 22.61
CA TYR A 6 23.03 -46.58 21.63
C TYR A 6 22.74 -45.24 22.31
N THR A 7 23.41 -44.18 21.84
CA THR A 7 23.14 -42.81 22.27
C THR A 7 21.85 -42.33 21.61
N ILE A 8 20.80 -42.15 22.39
CA ILE A 8 19.57 -41.52 21.91
C ILE A 8 19.87 -40.03 21.69
N THR A 9 20.04 -39.61 20.43
CA THR A 9 20.17 -38.20 20.06
C THR A 9 18.84 -37.51 20.35
N LYS A 10 18.78 -36.81 21.49
CA LYS A 10 17.62 -36.01 21.90
C LYS A 10 17.33 -34.99 20.81
N LYS A 11 16.12 -35.04 20.22
CA LYS A 11 15.67 -34.15 19.14
C LYS A 11 15.98 -32.69 19.52
N GLN A 12 16.87 -32.03 18.78
CA GLN A 12 17.30 -30.67 19.05
C GLN A 12 16.08 -29.74 18.96
N LYS A 13 15.65 -29.19 20.09
CA LYS A 13 14.51 -28.28 20.18
C LYS A 13 14.90 -26.99 19.44
N THR A 14 14.19 -26.64 18.38
CA THR A 14 14.43 -25.41 17.61
C THR A 14 14.39 -24.21 18.56
N ASP A 15 15.44 -23.39 18.53
CA ASP A 15 15.52 -22.18 19.34
C ASP A 15 14.49 -21.16 18.85
N ILE A 16 13.78 -20.51 19.76
CA ILE A 16 12.86 -19.39 19.48
C ILE A 16 13.60 -18.31 18.68
N THR A 17 14.88 -18.07 19.00
CA THR A 17 15.77 -17.17 18.29
C THR A 17 15.86 -17.51 16.80
N GLN A 18 16.04 -18.80 16.49
CA GLN A 18 16.13 -19.28 15.11
C GLN A 18 14.80 -19.09 14.38
N ILE A 19 13.68 -19.41 15.04
CA ILE A 19 12.34 -19.21 14.48
C ILE A 19 12.12 -17.73 14.14
N LEU A 20 12.42 -16.81 15.06
CA LEU A 20 12.22 -15.37 14.85
C LEU A 20 13.07 -14.82 13.69
N VAL A 21 14.33 -15.23 13.58
CA VAL A 21 15.19 -14.80 12.46
C VAL A 21 14.66 -15.35 11.14
N THR A 22 14.28 -16.63 11.10
CA THR A 22 13.68 -17.24 9.91
C THR A 22 12.38 -16.53 9.52
N THR A 23 11.51 -16.22 10.47
CA THR A 23 10.28 -15.44 10.24
C THR A 23 10.61 -14.05 9.70
N GLY A 24 11.59 -13.34 10.28
CA GLY A 24 11.99 -12.02 9.80
C GLY A 24 12.47 -12.02 8.35
N ILE A 25 13.28 -13.02 7.97
CA ILE A 25 13.73 -13.20 6.59
C ILE A 25 12.55 -13.48 5.65
N ILE A 26 11.65 -14.39 6.05
CA ILE A 26 10.45 -14.70 5.26
C ILE A 26 9.61 -13.45 5.04
N LEU A 27 9.39 -12.61 6.07
CA LEU A 27 8.63 -11.38 5.96
C LEU A 27 9.26 -10.38 4.99
N ILE A 28 10.59 -10.19 5.05
CA ILE A 28 11.32 -9.31 4.13
C ILE A 28 11.18 -9.78 2.68
N LEU A 29 11.35 -11.08 2.42
CA LEU A 29 11.19 -11.62 1.06
C LEU A 29 9.73 -11.54 0.59
N SER A 30 8.80 -11.76 1.51
CA SER A 30 7.36 -11.71 1.23
C SER A 30 6.84 -10.29 0.97
N ALA A 31 7.55 -9.26 1.44
CA ALA A 31 7.19 -7.85 1.24
C ALA A 31 7.09 -7.44 -0.24
N ILE A 32 7.70 -8.19 -1.15
CA ILE A 32 7.60 -7.95 -2.60
C ILE A 32 6.29 -8.54 -3.15
N PHE A 33 5.90 -9.73 -2.71
CA PHE A 33 4.82 -10.51 -3.31
C PHE A 33 3.48 -10.34 -2.59
N ILE A 34 3.47 -10.38 -1.25
CA ILE A 34 2.23 -10.30 -0.45
C ILE A 34 1.39 -9.07 -0.79
N PRO A 35 1.92 -7.83 -0.86
CA PRO A 35 1.08 -6.68 -1.16
C PRO A 35 0.30 -6.81 -2.47
N ILE A 36 0.89 -7.42 -3.50
CA ILE A 36 0.24 -7.62 -4.80
C ILE A 36 -0.95 -8.58 -4.67
N PHE A 37 -0.79 -9.66 -3.92
CA PHE A 37 -1.82 -10.70 -3.76
C PHE A 37 -2.86 -10.40 -2.69
N LEU A 38 -2.53 -9.56 -1.70
CA LEU A 38 -3.36 -9.34 -0.53
C LEU A 38 -4.08 -7.99 -0.57
N LEU A 39 -3.39 -6.91 -0.95
CA LEU A 39 -3.90 -5.55 -0.77
C LEU A 39 -5.14 -5.29 -1.61
N SER A 40 -5.05 -5.48 -2.93
CA SER A 40 -6.18 -5.20 -3.82
C SER A 40 -7.39 -6.09 -3.59
N PRO A 41 -7.26 -7.43 -3.42
CA PRO A 41 -8.42 -8.27 -3.11
C PRO A 41 -9.06 -7.92 -1.76
N PHE A 42 -8.25 -7.60 -0.75
CA PHE A 42 -8.77 -7.14 0.54
C PHE A 42 -9.56 -5.85 0.36
N GLN A 43 -8.99 -4.84 -0.28
CA GLN A 43 -9.66 -3.56 -0.48
C GLN A 43 -10.93 -3.71 -1.31
N ALA A 44 -10.90 -4.53 -2.36
CA ALA A 44 -12.08 -4.78 -3.19
C ALA A 44 -13.21 -5.47 -2.42
N GLN A 45 -12.89 -6.31 -1.43
CA GLN A 45 -13.88 -7.01 -0.62
C GLN A 45 -14.51 -6.11 0.45
N PHE A 46 -13.73 -5.19 1.03
CA PHE A 46 -14.16 -4.41 2.20
C PHE A 46 -14.57 -2.97 1.87
N TYR A 47 -13.98 -2.35 0.85
CA TYR A 47 -14.16 -0.92 0.57
C TYR A 47 -14.81 -0.62 -0.78
N ARG A 48 -15.00 -1.59 -1.68
CA ARG A 48 -15.58 -1.31 -3.01
C ARG A 48 -17.10 -1.20 -2.92
N PRO A 49 -17.70 -0.01 -3.14
CA PRO A 49 -19.14 0.11 -3.24
C PRO A 49 -19.68 -0.52 -4.53
N GLU A 50 -20.96 -0.86 -4.53
CA GLU A 50 -21.63 -1.29 -5.75
C GLU A 50 -21.73 -0.12 -6.76
N GLY A 51 -21.55 -0.42 -8.05
CA GLY A 51 -21.66 0.59 -9.11
C GLY A 51 -20.41 1.46 -9.33
N THR A 52 -19.28 1.16 -8.68
CA THR A 52 -17.99 1.81 -9.00
C THR A 52 -17.56 1.55 -10.44
N TRP A 53 -17.13 2.58 -11.13
CA TRP A 53 -16.51 2.48 -12.45
C TRP A 53 -15.03 2.14 -12.36
N VAL A 54 -14.35 2.71 -11.36
CA VAL A 54 -12.95 2.47 -11.05
C VAL A 54 -12.86 2.16 -9.57
N PHE A 55 -12.17 1.08 -9.20
CA PHE A 55 -11.78 0.82 -7.82
C PHE A 55 -10.40 0.20 -7.84
N GLU A 56 -9.41 0.87 -7.24
CA GLU A 56 -8.05 0.34 -7.19
C GLU A 56 -7.25 0.90 -6.00
N ALA A 57 -6.19 0.16 -5.65
CA ALA A 57 -5.24 0.59 -4.65
C ALA A 57 -4.20 1.52 -5.30
N PRO A 58 -3.97 2.73 -4.78
CA PRO A 58 -2.89 3.59 -5.23
C PRO A 58 -1.53 2.88 -5.15
N LYS A 59 -0.61 3.17 -6.08
CA LYS A 59 0.76 2.60 -6.05
C LYS A 59 1.47 2.83 -4.72
N SER A 60 1.22 3.98 -4.10
CA SER A 60 1.71 4.35 -2.78
C SER A 60 1.24 3.40 -1.68
N ALA A 61 0.00 2.88 -1.75
CA ALA A 61 -0.51 1.91 -0.78
C ALA A 61 0.29 0.60 -0.81
N TYR A 62 0.56 0.05 -2.01
CA TYR A 62 1.42 -1.13 -2.16
C TYR A 62 2.82 -0.89 -1.60
N LEU A 63 3.41 0.26 -1.94
CA LEU A 63 4.75 0.61 -1.48
C LEU A 63 4.81 0.73 0.05
N THR A 64 3.82 1.39 0.67
CA THR A 64 3.74 1.50 2.12
C THR A 64 3.56 0.15 2.79
N PHE A 65 2.70 -0.73 2.26
CA PHE A 65 2.55 -2.09 2.77
C PHE A 65 3.88 -2.86 2.68
N SER A 66 4.55 -2.84 1.52
CA SER A 66 5.85 -3.48 1.31
C SER A 66 6.89 -3.01 2.31
N ILE A 67 7.04 -1.69 2.47
CA ILE A 67 8.01 -1.10 3.39
C ILE A 67 7.66 -1.46 4.84
N GLY A 68 6.40 -1.35 5.23
CA GLY A 68 5.94 -1.73 6.57
C GLY A 68 6.22 -3.19 6.89
N LEU A 69 5.88 -4.10 5.97
CA LEU A 69 6.08 -5.55 6.15
C LEU A 69 7.57 -5.92 6.22
N ALA A 70 8.40 -5.33 5.35
CA ALA A 70 9.85 -5.53 5.39
C ALA A 70 10.45 -4.99 6.69
N ALA A 71 10.02 -3.80 7.12
CA ALA A 71 10.48 -3.18 8.36
C ALA A 71 10.11 -4.02 9.60
N VAL A 72 8.92 -4.63 9.63
CA VAL A 72 8.55 -5.61 10.67
C VAL A 72 9.59 -6.73 10.75
N GLY A 73 9.95 -7.33 9.60
CA GLY A 73 10.98 -8.38 9.54
C GLY A 73 12.35 -7.91 10.02
N VAL A 74 12.76 -6.69 9.65
CA VAL A 74 14.01 -6.07 10.10
C VAL A 74 14.01 -5.87 11.62
N PHE A 75 12.95 -5.31 12.20
CA PHE A 75 12.87 -5.08 13.64
C PHE A 75 12.82 -6.38 14.46
N ILE A 76 12.24 -7.47 13.92
CA ILE A 76 12.33 -8.80 14.53
C ILE A 76 13.80 -9.26 14.60
N ILE A 77 14.53 -9.19 13.48
CA ILE A 77 15.95 -9.61 13.41
C ILE A 77 16.81 -8.72 14.32
N LEU A 78 16.60 -7.40 14.31
CA LEU A 78 17.29 -6.46 15.21
C LEU A 78 17.02 -6.79 16.68
N GLY A 79 15.78 -7.09 17.05
CA GLY A 79 15.42 -7.48 18.42
C GLY A 79 16.16 -8.73 18.88
N VAL A 80 16.27 -9.74 18.02
CA VAL A 80 17.05 -10.95 18.28
C VAL A 80 18.54 -10.62 18.43
N TRP A 81 19.11 -9.85 17.50
CA TRP A 81 20.53 -9.50 17.50
C TRP A 81 20.91 -8.71 18.75
N MET A 82 20.12 -7.71 19.13
CA MET A 82 20.39 -6.89 20.32
C MET A 82 20.26 -7.69 21.62
N LYS A 83 19.35 -8.67 21.67
CA LYS A 83 19.25 -9.62 22.79
C LYS A 83 20.51 -10.48 22.88
N SER A 84 20.99 -11.02 21.75
CA SER A 84 22.17 -11.88 21.70
C SER A 84 23.48 -11.13 22.00
N ALA A 85 23.56 -9.86 21.64
CA ALA A 85 24.75 -9.04 21.86
C ALA A 85 24.85 -8.48 23.30
N GLU A 86 23.89 -8.79 24.18
CA GLU A 86 23.72 -8.17 25.51
C GLU A 86 23.65 -6.63 25.48
N LYS A 87 23.48 -6.03 24.31
CA LYS A 87 23.36 -4.58 24.09
C LYS A 87 21.95 -4.06 24.42
N PHE A 88 21.22 -4.79 25.25
CA PHE A 88 19.81 -4.55 25.54
C PHE A 88 19.62 -3.50 26.66
N GLY A 89 20.20 -2.32 26.45
CA GLY A 89 19.87 -1.14 27.24
C GLY A 89 18.39 -0.75 27.07
N TRP A 90 17.82 -0.05 28.04
CA TRP A 90 16.41 0.36 28.02
C TRP A 90 16.02 1.08 26.72
N PHE A 91 16.86 2.00 26.25
CA PHE A 91 16.66 2.71 24.97
C PHE A 91 16.59 1.78 23.75
N GLY A 92 17.42 0.73 23.71
CA GLY A 92 17.41 -0.24 22.63
C GLY A 92 16.11 -1.04 22.56
N LYS A 93 15.57 -1.43 23.72
CA LYS A 93 14.28 -2.11 23.82
C LYS A 93 13.14 -1.25 23.31
N VAL A 94 13.11 0.01 23.73
CA VAL A 94 12.08 0.98 23.32
C VAL A 94 12.18 1.24 21.83
N PHE A 95 13.39 1.44 21.29
CA PHE A 95 13.59 1.67 19.86
C PHE A 95 13.10 0.50 19.00
N VAL A 96 13.50 -0.73 19.32
CA VAL A 96 13.07 -1.92 18.55
C VAL A 96 11.56 -2.14 18.69
N GLY A 97 11.02 -2.01 19.91
CA GLY A 97 9.59 -2.18 20.15
C GLY A 97 8.74 -1.13 19.42
N ALA A 98 9.12 0.15 19.52
CA ALA A 98 8.44 1.22 18.81
C ALA A 98 8.57 1.07 17.30
N GLY A 99 9.77 0.74 16.80
CA GLY A 99 10.00 0.50 15.37
C GLY A 99 9.15 -0.65 14.83
N PHE A 100 9.05 -1.76 15.57
CA PHE A 100 8.16 -2.87 15.23
C PHE A 100 6.69 -2.43 15.17
N LEU A 101 6.21 -1.71 16.19
CA LEU A 101 4.82 -1.25 16.27
C LEU A 101 4.47 -0.25 15.16
N ILE A 102 5.36 0.70 14.87
CA ILE A 102 5.17 1.68 13.78
C ILE A 102 5.15 0.95 12.43
N SER A 103 6.07 -0.01 12.22
CA SER A 103 6.12 -0.78 10.97
C SER A 103 4.84 -1.59 10.74
N LEU A 104 4.32 -2.19 11.82
CA LEU A 104 3.05 -2.92 11.79
C LEU A 104 1.87 -1.98 11.51
N LEU A 105 1.84 -0.82 12.17
CA LEU A 105 0.80 0.18 11.96
C LEU A 105 0.80 0.70 10.52
N MET A 106 1.98 0.97 9.93
CA MET A 106 2.11 1.37 8.53
C MET A 106 1.56 0.31 7.58
N ALA A 107 1.86 -0.97 7.83
CA ALA A 107 1.32 -2.07 7.01
C ALA A 107 -0.21 -2.14 7.13
N ILE A 108 -0.78 -1.95 8.33
CA ILE A 108 -2.22 -1.94 8.53
C ILE A 108 -2.88 -0.75 7.83
N LEU A 109 -2.38 0.47 8.05
CA LEU A 109 -2.94 1.69 7.46
C LEU A 109 -2.92 1.70 5.93
N SER A 110 -2.01 0.95 5.31
CA SER A 110 -2.00 0.85 3.85
C SER A 110 -3.26 0.17 3.28
N PHE A 111 -3.96 -0.67 4.05
CA PHE A 111 -5.25 -1.24 3.63
C PHE A 111 -6.34 -0.16 3.55
N ASP A 112 -6.28 0.86 4.40
CA ASP A 112 -7.19 2.00 4.36
C ASP A 112 -6.83 3.02 3.27
N TYR A 113 -5.74 2.83 2.53
CA TYR A 113 -5.34 3.70 1.44
C TYR A 113 -5.86 3.17 0.10
N TYR A 114 -7.02 3.68 -0.33
CA TYR A 114 -7.69 3.29 -1.58
C TYR A 114 -8.32 4.50 -2.28
N HIS A 115 -8.71 4.33 -3.54
CA HIS A 115 -9.51 5.30 -4.26
C HIS A 115 -10.51 4.63 -5.20
N TYR A 116 -11.56 5.37 -5.56
CA TYR A 116 -12.52 4.94 -6.55
C TYR A 116 -13.24 6.11 -7.21
N ILE A 117 -13.87 5.80 -8.34
CA ILE A 117 -14.73 6.72 -9.10
C ILE A 117 -16.05 6.01 -9.33
N ASP A 118 -17.15 6.70 -9.05
CA ASP A 118 -18.50 6.21 -9.26
C ASP A 118 -19.41 7.31 -9.85
N LYS A 119 -20.70 7.01 -9.95
CA LYS A 119 -21.70 7.96 -10.45
C LYS A 119 -21.85 9.23 -9.60
N ASN A 120 -21.45 9.20 -8.34
CA ASN A 120 -21.64 10.33 -7.43
C ASN A 120 -20.41 11.24 -7.45
N GLY A 121 -19.23 10.71 -7.75
CA GLY A 121 -18.03 11.52 -7.91
C GLY A 121 -16.75 10.74 -7.70
N VAL A 122 -15.78 11.46 -7.14
CA VAL A 122 -14.43 10.98 -6.86
C VAL A 122 -14.27 10.75 -5.37
N HIS A 123 -13.77 9.57 -5.01
CA HIS A 123 -13.62 9.14 -3.63
C HIS A 123 -12.20 8.64 -3.40
N PHE A 124 -11.60 9.07 -2.29
CA PHE A 124 -10.29 8.60 -1.92
C PHE A 124 -10.07 8.71 -0.42
N ASN A 125 -9.39 7.70 0.12
CA ASN A 125 -8.78 7.80 1.42
C ASN A 125 -7.26 7.91 1.26
N THR A 126 -6.61 8.61 2.18
CA THR A 126 -5.15 8.78 2.17
C THR A 126 -4.55 8.06 3.37
N LEU A 127 -3.27 7.69 3.29
CA LEU A 127 -2.60 6.87 4.31
C LEU A 127 -2.76 7.38 5.76
N LEU A 128 -2.86 8.70 5.95
CA LEU A 128 -2.96 9.33 7.28
C LEU A 128 -4.37 9.83 7.61
N SER A 129 -5.34 9.62 6.72
CA SER A 129 -6.73 10.00 6.96
C SER A 129 -7.52 8.79 7.46
N LEU A 130 -8.31 9.03 8.51
CA LEU A 130 -9.27 8.04 9.04
C LEU A 130 -10.64 8.15 8.36
N GLN A 131 -10.83 9.18 7.54
CA GLN A 131 -12.07 9.45 6.83
C GLN A 131 -11.80 9.49 5.34
N GLU A 132 -12.65 8.77 4.60
CA GLU A 132 -12.75 8.91 3.16
C GLU A 132 -13.15 10.35 2.81
N LYS A 133 -12.46 10.93 1.84
CA LYS A 133 -12.88 12.14 1.19
C LYS A 133 -13.75 11.79 -0.01
N HIS A 134 -14.89 12.46 -0.09
CA HIS A 134 -15.79 12.41 -1.21
C HIS A 134 -15.89 13.81 -1.83
N TYR A 135 -15.76 13.88 -3.14
CA TYR A 135 -16.05 15.07 -3.92
C TYR A 135 -17.06 14.71 -5.01
N GLU A 136 -18.18 15.42 -5.03
CA GLU A 136 -19.17 15.28 -6.08
C GLU A 136 -18.62 15.79 -7.42
N TRP A 137 -19.20 15.35 -8.54
CA TRP A 137 -18.85 15.87 -9.86
C TRP A 137 -18.98 17.40 -9.95
N SER A 138 -19.97 17.98 -9.28
CA SER A 138 -20.23 19.42 -9.22
C SER A 138 -19.14 20.21 -8.49
N GLU A 139 -18.33 19.55 -7.66
CA GLU A 139 -17.25 20.16 -6.89
C GLU A 139 -15.92 20.18 -7.64
N ILE A 140 -15.85 19.55 -8.82
CA ILE A 140 -14.65 19.54 -9.66
C ILE A 140 -14.59 20.85 -10.45
N GLN A 141 -13.53 21.63 -10.26
CA GLN A 141 -13.32 22.87 -11.01
C GLN A 141 -12.48 22.66 -12.26
N GLN A 142 -11.56 21.70 -12.22
CA GLN A 142 -10.64 21.45 -13.31
C GLN A 142 -10.32 19.96 -13.38
N ALA A 143 -10.35 19.42 -14.59
CA ALA A 143 -9.83 18.10 -14.89
C ALA A 143 -8.68 18.24 -15.90
N ARG A 144 -7.54 17.61 -15.60
CA ARG A 144 -6.36 17.63 -16.46
C ARG A 144 -5.84 16.23 -16.72
N GLN A 145 -5.39 15.99 -17.94
CA GLN A 145 -4.73 14.76 -18.31
C GLN A 145 -3.29 15.07 -18.73
N THR A 146 -2.31 14.53 -18.02
CA THR A 146 -0.90 14.68 -18.36
C THR A 146 -0.46 13.59 -19.34
N VAL A 147 0.43 13.97 -20.26
CA VAL A 147 1.07 13.06 -21.22
C VAL A 147 2.57 13.20 -21.07
N ILE A 148 3.26 12.08 -20.89
CA ILE A 148 4.71 12.03 -20.78
C ILE A 148 5.33 11.49 -22.07
N ASN A 149 6.43 12.10 -22.50
CA ASN A 149 7.25 11.57 -23.58
C ASN A 149 8.39 10.71 -23.01
N LYS A 150 8.27 9.39 -23.15
CA LYS A 150 9.34 8.45 -22.78
C LYS A 150 9.98 7.90 -24.05
N MET A 151 11.22 8.35 -24.31
CA MET A 151 12.04 7.89 -25.45
C MET A 151 11.36 8.07 -26.82
N GLY A 152 10.66 9.18 -27.03
CA GLY A 152 9.96 9.49 -28.28
C GLY A 152 8.56 8.88 -28.39
N VAL A 153 8.11 8.12 -27.38
CA VAL A 153 6.75 7.58 -27.30
C VAL A 153 5.95 8.39 -26.30
N MET A 154 4.88 9.03 -26.79
CA MET A 154 3.91 9.74 -25.96
C MET A 154 3.02 8.71 -25.25
N SER A 155 2.99 8.75 -23.92
CA SER A 155 2.11 7.94 -23.08
C SER A 155 1.30 8.84 -22.18
N ASP A 156 0.00 8.55 -22.08
CA ASP A 156 -0.84 9.09 -21.02
C ASP A 156 -0.25 8.69 -19.65
N ASP A 157 -0.18 9.64 -18.70
CA ASP A 157 0.44 9.43 -17.39
C ASP A 157 -0.58 9.51 -16.24
N GLU A 158 -1.14 10.70 -15.99
CA GLU A 158 -2.07 10.92 -14.88
C GLU A 158 -3.32 11.70 -15.30
N LEU A 159 -4.43 11.40 -14.64
CA LEU A 159 -5.67 12.16 -14.65
C LEU A 159 -5.78 12.88 -13.31
N ILE A 160 -5.76 14.21 -13.33
CA ILE A 160 -5.71 15.07 -12.16
C ILE A 160 -7.04 15.82 -12.06
N PHE A 161 -7.69 15.72 -10.91
CA PHE A 161 -8.85 16.53 -10.56
C PHE A 161 -8.45 17.60 -9.56
N THR A 162 -8.87 18.83 -9.80
CA THR A 162 -8.79 19.95 -8.85
C THR A 162 -10.20 20.28 -8.39
N PHE A 163 -10.42 20.24 -7.08
CA PHE A 163 -11.72 20.46 -6.44
C PHE A 163 -11.91 21.91 -5.99
N SER A 164 -13.14 22.27 -5.63
CA SER A 164 -13.54 23.62 -5.26
C SER A 164 -12.81 24.18 -4.03
N ASP A 165 -12.35 23.31 -3.14
CA ASP A 165 -11.56 23.63 -1.95
C ASP A 165 -10.04 23.82 -2.25
N GLY A 166 -9.63 23.67 -3.50
CA GLY A 166 -8.23 23.73 -3.93
C GLY A 166 -7.45 22.43 -3.74
N THR A 167 -8.07 21.38 -3.20
CA THR A 167 -7.48 20.04 -3.14
C THR A 167 -7.31 19.52 -4.57
N ALA A 168 -6.19 18.85 -4.83
CA ALA A 168 -5.98 18.14 -6.09
C ALA A 168 -5.69 16.66 -5.80
N TYR A 169 -6.21 15.78 -6.64
CA TYR A 169 -5.97 14.35 -6.56
C TYR A 169 -5.67 13.77 -7.94
N SER A 170 -4.64 12.92 -8.02
CA SER A 170 -4.23 12.28 -9.27
C SER A 170 -4.49 10.78 -9.29
N PHE A 171 -5.03 10.33 -10.41
CA PHE A 171 -5.20 8.93 -10.78
C PHE A 171 -4.19 8.58 -11.86
N GLN A 172 -3.56 7.42 -11.75
CA GLN A 172 -2.67 6.96 -12.79
C GLN A 172 -3.45 6.36 -13.94
N LEU A 173 -3.16 6.79 -15.17
CA LEU A 173 -3.87 6.33 -16.34
C LEU A 173 -3.51 4.89 -16.68
N ASN A 174 -4.37 3.99 -16.23
CA ASN A 174 -4.34 2.56 -16.52
C ASN A 174 -5.62 2.12 -17.24
N ASP A 175 -5.76 0.81 -17.47
CA ASP A 175 -6.91 0.27 -18.19
C ASP A 175 -8.25 0.46 -17.46
N ASN A 176 -8.25 0.55 -16.12
CA ASN A 176 -9.48 0.81 -15.36
C ASN A 176 -9.96 2.25 -15.59
N ILE A 177 -9.06 3.22 -15.44
CA ILE A 177 -9.37 4.63 -15.72
C ILE A 177 -9.78 4.81 -17.18
N ARG A 178 -9.08 4.16 -18.12
CA ARG A 178 -9.40 4.25 -19.56
C ARG A 178 -10.79 3.69 -19.88
N LYS A 179 -11.24 2.65 -19.19
CA LYS A 179 -12.60 2.11 -19.35
C LYS A 179 -13.66 3.05 -18.77
N ALA A 180 -13.38 3.68 -17.63
CA ALA A 180 -14.29 4.63 -16.99
C ALA A 180 -14.33 6.01 -17.69
N ARG A 181 -13.34 6.29 -18.55
CA ARG A 181 -13.15 7.58 -19.25
C ARG A 181 -14.43 8.16 -19.83
N ILE A 182 -15.24 7.36 -20.53
CA ILE A 182 -16.46 7.84 -21.17
C ILE A 182 -17.47 8.33 -20.12
N ALA A 183 -17.68 7.55 -19.06
CA ALA A 183 -18.60 7.90 -17.99
C ALA A 183 -18.10 9.13 -17.23
N THR A 184 -16.82 9.17 -16.87
CA THR A 184 -16.19 10.32 -16.22
C THR A 184 -16.29 11.60 -17.07
N TYR A 185 -16.11 11.52 -18.38
CA TYR A 185 -16.19 12.70 -19.26
C TYR A 185 -17.60 13.23 -19.39
N TYR A 186 -18.58 12.34 -19.47
CA TYR A 186 -19.99 12.71 -19.51
C TYR A 186 -20.37 13.53 -18.27
N GLU A 187 -19.99 13.06 -17.07
CA GLU A 187 -20.29 13.78 -15.83
C GLU A 187 -19.58 15.14 -15.75
N LEU A 188 -18.32 15.22 -16.19
CA LEU A 188 -17.60 16.49 -16.25
C LEU A 188 -18.26 17.49 -17.22
N GLU A 189 -18.69 17.03 -18.39
CA GLU A 189 -19.34 17.85 -19.40
C GLU A 189 -20.71 18.36 -18.91
N GLU A 190 -21.48 17.54 -18.18
CA GLU A 190 -22.73 17.99 -17.55
C GLU A 190 -22.52 19.14 -16.54
N GLN A 191 -21.35 19.18 -15.89
CA GLN A 191 -20.97 20.27 -14.98
C GLN A 191 -20.26 21.43 -15.69
N GLY A 192 -20.10 21.37 -17.02
CA GLY A 192 -19.40 22.39 -17.81
C GLY A 192 -17.88 22.40 -17.59
N VAL A 193 -17.31 21.31 -17.10
CA VAL A 193 -15.88 21.16 -16.87
C VAL A 193 -15.24 20.49 -18.08
N GLU A 194 -14.41 21.23 -18.81
CA GLU A 194 -13.63 20.66 -19.91
C GLU A 194 -12.37 19.95 -19.40
N LEU A 195 -12.10 18.76 -19.94
CA LEU A 195 -10.82 18.09 -19.70
C LEU A 195 -9.72 18.70 -20.58
N ILE A 196 -8.72 19.26 -19.93
CA ILE A 196 -7.54 19.81 -20.61
C ILE A 196 -6.46 18.73 -20.69
N ARG A 197 -5.98 18.46 -21.91
CA ARG A 197 -4.83 17.57 -22.12
C ARG A 197 -3.55 18.39 -22.16
N GLU A 198 -2.70 18.20 -21.16
CA GLU A 198 -1.41 18.88 -21.04
C GLU A 198 -0.29 17.92 -21.49
N THR A 199 0.64 18.46 -22.26
CA THR A 199 1.84 17.74 -22.71
C THR A 199 3.04 18.36 -22.01
N ASP A 200 3.82 17.53 -21.31
CA ASP A 200 5.12 17.93 -20.76
C ASP A 200 6.21 18.00 -21.84
#